data_AF-A0A254Q3A0-F1
#
_entry.id   AF-A0A254Q3A0-F1
#
_cell.length_a   1.000
_cell.length_b   1.000
_cell.length_c   1.000
_cell.angle_alpha   90.00
_cell.angle_beta   90.00
_cell.angle_gamma   90.00
#
_symmetry.space_group_name_H-M   'P 1'
#
loop_
_entity.id
_entity.type
_entity.pdbx_description
1 polymer ?
#
loop_
_entity_poly.entity_id
_entity_poly.type
_entity_poly.pdbx_seq_one_letter_code
_entity_poly.pdbx_strand_id
1 'polypeptide(L)'
;MKSLVIASLIALSATAAHASQMDVHCTAGDAVVTANLNVEGRTVTGTVEATGVSSDEFKASANGSYIYYPAGSYYKFDELEVIEFWGVSGKNSIAFKSVRGEKGSYQQTLLINKQTVEGTCVVSKE
;
A
#
# COMPACT_ATOMS: atom_id res chain seq x y z
N MET A 1 -5.84 11.03 53.63
CA MET A 1 -6.57 11.18 52.36
C MET A 1 -5.79 10.44 51.29
N LYS A 2 -6.23 9.25 50.87
CA LYS A 2 -5.57 8.45 49.82
C LYS A 2 -6.22 8.79 48.48
N SER A 3 -5.45 9.36 47.56
CA SER A 3 -5.91 9.71 46.22
C SER A 3 -6.02 8.43 45.39
N LEU A 4 -7.24 8.08 44.99
CA LEU A 4 -7.54 6.97 44.09
C LEU A 4 -7.48 7.52 42.66
N VAL A 5 -6.39 7.25 41.95
CA VAL A 5 -6.28 7.59 40.52
C VAL A 5 -7.11 6.58 39.75
N ILE A 6 -8.28 7.01 39.26
CA ILE A 6 -9.10 6.25 38.34
C ILE A 6 -8.46 6.41 36.95
N ALA A 7 -7.58 5.47 36.60
CA ALA A 7 -7.13 5.32 35.23
C ALA A 7 -8.28 4.73 34.42
N SER A 8 -9.03 5.58 33.73
CA SER A 8 -10.02 5.15 32.74
C SER A 8 -9.25 4.52 31.57
N LEU A 9 -9.14 3.20 31.55
CA LEU A 9 -8.79 2.46 30.34
C LEU A 9 -9.96 2.64 29.38
N ILE A 10 -9.84 3.62 28.48
CA ILE A 10 -10.63 3.65 27.25
C ILE A 10 -10.20 2.41 26.48
N ALA A 11 -11.00 1.34 26.58
CA ALA A 11 -10.89 0.21 25.70
C ALA A 11 -11.19 0.71 24.29
N LEU A 12 -10.13 1.00 23.53
CA LEU A 12 -10.22 1.25 22.11
C LEU A 12 -10.65 -0.09 21.49
N SER A 13 -11.96 -0.26 21.33
CA SER A 13 -12.53 -1.39 20.60
C SER A 13 -12.03 -1.27 19.16
N ALA A 14 -10.97 -1.99 18.84
CA ALA A 14 -10.53 -2.22 17.48
C ALA A 14 -11.68 -2.95 16.79
N THR A 15 -12.52 -2.20 16.07
CA THR A 15 -13.39 -2.79 15.07
C THR A 15 -12.48 -3.57 14.14
N ALA A 16 -12.68 -4.89 14.05
CA ALA A 16 -11.97 -5.71 13.08
C ALA A 16 -12.16 -5.04 11.73
N ALA A 17 -11.09 -4.46 11.19
CA ALA A 17 -11.13 -3.88 9.86
C ALA A 17 -11.45 -5.04 8.93
N HIS A 18 -12.57 -4.97 8.22
CA HIS A 18 -12.87 -5.95 7.19
C HIS A 18 -11.72 -5.87 6.18
N ALA A 19 -11.09 -7.02 5.89
CA ALA A 19 -10.05 -7.07 4.88
C ALA A 19 -10.65 -6.60 3.55
N SER A 20 -10.14 -5.51 2.98
CA SER A 20 -10.49 -5.09 1.61
C SER A 20 -9.42 -5.63 0.67
N GLN A 21 -9.85 -6.07 -0.51
CA GLN A 21 -8.93 -6.54 -1.54
C GLN A 21 -8.55 -5.37 -2.44
N MET A 22 -7.26 -5.25 -2.72
CA MET A 22 -6.73 -4.25 -3.64
C MET A 22 -5.84 -4.95 -4.66
N ASP A 23 -6.00 -4.57 -5.92
CA ASP A 23 -5.11 -5.01 -6.99
C ASP A 23 -4.31 -3.83 -7.52
N VAL A 24 -3.02 -4.05 -7.73
CA VAL A 24 -2.13 -3.11 -8.39
C VAL A 24 -1.59 -3.77 -9.64
N HIS A 25 -1.76 -3.11 -10.78
CA HIS A 25 -1.23 -3.55 -12.05
C HIS A 25 -0.38 -2.44 -12.66
N CYS A 26 0.91 -2.69 -12.85
CA CYS A 26 1.84 -1.74 -13.46
C CYS A 26 2.47 -2.30 -14.73
N THR A 27 2.68 -1.41 -15.70
CA THR A 27 3.41 -1.68 -16.94
C THR A 27 4.55 -0.67 -17.10
N ALA A 28 5.78 -1.15 -17.29
CA ALA A 28 6.98 -0.33 -17.44
C ALA A 28 7.95 -0.97 -18.45
N GLY A 29 7.91 -0.52 -19.71
CA GLY A 29 8.63 -1.19 -20.79
C GLY A 29 8.05 -2.59 -21.06
N ASP A 30 8.89 -3.61 -20.99
CA ASP A 30 8.52 -5.03 -21.06
C ASP A 30 8.12 -5.63 -19.70
N ALA A 31 8.34 -4.88 -18.61
CA ALA A 31 7.97 -5.33 -17.28
C ALA A 31 6.47 -5.21 -17.02
N VAL A 32 5.87 -6.28 -16.52
CA VAL A 32 4.51 -6.30 -15.96
C VAL A 32 4.60 -6.68 -14.49
N VAL A 33 4.02 -5.86 -13.62
CA VAL A 33 3.96 -6.11 -12.17
C VAL A 33 2.51 -6.19 -11.74
N THR A 34 2.13 -7.27 -11.09
CA THR A 34 0.80 -7.47 -10.48
C THR A 34 0.95 -7.67 -8.98
N ALA A 35 0.11 -7.04 -8.18
CA ALA A 35 0.02 -7.30 -6.75
C ALA A 35 -1.43 -7.48 -6.35
N ASN A 36 -1.74 -8.61 -5.72
CA ASN A 36 -3.03 -8.89 -5.09
C ASN A 36 -2.84 -8.74 -3.58
N LEU A 37 -3.52 -7.75 -3.00
CA LEU A 37 -3.26 -7.25 -1.67
C LEU A 37 -4.50 -7.38 -0.79
N ASN A 38 -4.28 -7.82 0.44
CA ASN A 38 -5.25 -7.77 1.52
C ASN A 38 -4.92 -6.60 2.44
N VAL A 39 -5.92 -5.75 2.68
CA VAL A 39 -5.78 -4.55 3.52
C VAL A 39 -6.60 -4.71 4.78
N GLU A 40 -5.91 -4.84 5.91
CA GLU A 40 -6.52 -4.96 7.23
C GLU A 40 -6.10 -3.76 8.08
N GLY A 41 -6.98 -2.75 8.13
CA GLY A 41 -6.71 -1.49 8.81
C GLY A 41 -5.57 -0.73 8.13
N ARG A 42 -4.40 -0.70 8.78
CA ARG A 42 -3.18 -0.04 8.25
C ARG A 42 -2.18 -1.01 7.65
N THR A 43 -2.44 -2.30 7.73
CA THR A 43 -1.52 -3.34 7.29
C THR A 43 -1.90 -3.79 5.89
N VAL A 44 -0.90 -3.89 5.01
CA VAL A 44 -1.04 -4.48 3.68
C VAL A 44 -0.24 -5.78 3.66
N THR A 45 -0.88 -6.86 3.24
CA THR A 45 -0.23 -8.16 2.96
C THR A 45 -0.67 -8.64 1.59
N GLY A 46 -0.01 -9.66 1.03
CA GLY A 46 -0.47 -10.25 -0.22
C GLY A 46 0.62 -10.95 -1.01
N THR A 47 0.45 -10.99 -2.32
CA THR A 47 1.46 -11.51 -3.26
C THR A 47 1.74 -10.46 -4.33
N VAL A 48 3.00 -10.31 -4.68
CA VAL A 48 3.44 -9.54 -5.84
C VAL A 48 4.15 -10.46 -6.82
N GLU A 49 3.79 -10.36 -8.09
CA GLU A 49 4.33 -11.09 -9.21
C GLU A 49 4.84 -10.12 -10.26
N ALA A 50 5.92 -10.49 -10.97
CA ALA A 50 6.36 -9.73 -12.12
C ALA A 50 7.03 -10.57 -13.20
N THR A 51 6.85 -10.13 -14.44
CA THR A 51 7.45 -10.71 -15.65
C THR A 51 8.17 -9.61 -16.43
N GLY A 52 9.09 -9.99 -17.32
CA GLY A 52 9.89 -9.02 -18.12
C GLY A 52 10.91 -8.21 -17.30
N VAL A 53 11.03 -8.46 -16.00
CA VAL A 53 11.90 -7.70 -15.09
C VAL A 53 13.34 -8.19 -15.08
N SER A 54 14.02 -8.27 -16.23
CA SER A 54 15.47 -8.63 -16.36
C SER A 54 15.92 -9.93 -15.66
N SER A 55 14.99 -10.68 -15.09
CA SER A 55 15.16 -11.86 -14.28
C SER A 55 13.88 -12.67 -14.47
N ASP A 56 14.04 -13.99 -14.44
CA ASP A 56 12.94 -14.95 -14.49
C ASP A 56 11.80 -14.56 -13.55
N GLU A 57 10.59 -15.01 -13.88
CA GLU A 57 9.34 -14.77 -13.14
C GLU A 57 9.55 -14.49 -11.64
N PHE A 58 9.29 -13.24 -11.23
CA PHE A 58 9.38 -12.83 -9.84
C PHE A 58 8.06 -13.16 -9.15
N LYS A 59 8.14 -13.81 -7.99
CA LYS A 59 6.99 -14.00 -7.09
C LYS A 59 7.45 -13.89 -5.64
N ALA A 60 6.79 -13.04 -4.88
CA ALA A 60 7.11 -12.81 -3.47
C ALA A 60 5.87 -12.44 -2.66
N SER A 61 5.92 -12.69 -1.35
CA SER A 61 4.94 -12.11 -0.43
C SER A 61 5.09 -10.60 -0.40
N ALA A 62 3.97 -9.90 -0.57
CA ALA A 62 3.88 -8.46 -0.41
C ALA A 62 3.63 -8.10 1.06
N ASN A 63 4.35 -7.10 1.56
CA ASN A 63 4.12 -6.50 2.87
C ASN A 63 4.11 -4.98 2.71
N GLY A 64 3.35 -4.27 3.53
CA GLY A 64 3.11 -2.87 3.27
C GLY A 64 2.30 -2.14 4.33
N SER A 65 1.93 -0.91 3.98
CA SER A 65 1.03 -0.10 4.78
C SER A 65 -0.01 0.61 3.92
N TYR A 66 -1.19 0.78 4.50
CA TYR A 66 -2.30 1.51 3.92
C TYR A 66 -2.73 2.63 4.85
N ILE A 67 -2.95 3.81 4.30
CA ILE A 67 -3.42 4.97 5.04
C ILE A 67 -4.52 5.65 4.23
N TYR A 68 -5.71 5.69 4.81
CA TYR A 68 -6.84 6.41 4.26
C TYR A 68 -7.34 7.44 5.28
N TYR A 69 -7.39 8.70 4.87
CA TYR A 69 -8.02 9.77 5.62
C TYR A 69 -9.10 10.42 4.76
N PRO A 70 -10.39 10.32 5.13
CA PRO A 70 -11.42 11.13 4.50
C PRO A 70 -11.13 12.61 4.73
N ALA A 71 -11.47 13.50 3.79
CA ALA A 71 -11.30 14.94 4.02
C ALA A 71 -11.95 15.36 5.34
N GLY A 72 -11.17 16.11 6.09
CA GLY A 72 -11.62 16.91 7.22
C GLY A 72 -10.78 18.18 7.26
N SER A 73 -10.81 18.90 8.37
CA SER A 73 -10.08 20.18 8.53
C SER A 73 -8.55 20.10 8.37
N TYR A 74 -7.98 18.88 8.28
CA TYR A 74 -6.54 18.63 8.26
C TYR A 74 -5.92 18.58 6.85
N TYR A 75 -6.69 18.26 5.80
CA TYR A 75 -6.19 18.14 4.43
C TYR A 75 -6.93 19.08 3.48
N LYS A 76 -6.22 19.65 2.51
CA LYS A 76 -6.80 20.58 1.50
C LYS A 76 -7.50 19.89 0.33
N PHE A 77 -7.39 18.58 0.25
CA PHE A 77 -7.94 17.73 -0.80
C PHE A 77 -8.94 16.75 -0.22
N ASP A 78 -9.85 16.28 -1.09
CA ASP A 78 -11.04 15.53 -0.69
C ASP A 78 -10.71 14.27 0.13
N GLU A 79 -9.59 13.58 -0.11
CA GLU A 79 -9.17 12.41 0.69
C GLU A 79 -7.65 12.19 0.55
N LEU A 80 -6.95 11.86 1.64
CA LEU A 80 -5.58 11.34 1.56
C LEU A 80 -5.64 9.83 1.47
N GLU A 81 -5.10 9.29 0.38
CA GLU A 81 -4.90 7.86 0.24
C GLU A 81 -3.44 7.58 -0.08
N VAL A 82 -2.82 6.74 0.76
CA VAL A 82 -1.46 6.23 0.57
C VAL A 82 -1.50 4.71 0.62
N ILE A 83 -0.97 4.09 -0.44
CA ILE A 83 -0.76 2.65 -0.50
C ILE A 83 0.73 2.43 -0.73
N GLU A 84 1.34 1.60 0.10
CA GLU A 84 2.74 1.20 -0.04
C GLU A 84 2.85 -0.31 0.14
N PHE A 85 3.56 -0.98 -0.77
CA PHE A 85 3.93 -2.39 -0.61
C PHE A 85 5.33 -2.66 -1.15
N TRP A 86 5.94 -3.74 -0.65
CA TRP A 86 7.17 -4.28 -1.18
C TRP A 86 7.16 -5.82 -1.13
N GLY A 87 7.90 -6.43 -2.05
CA GLY A 87 8.22 -7.85 -2.06
C GLY A 87 9.69 -8.06 -2.37
N VAL A 88 10.28 -9.09 -1.76
CA VAL A 88 11.68 -9.45 -1.94
C VAL A 88 11.79 -10.95 -2.17
N SER A 89 12.54 -11.35 -3.20
CA SER A 89 12.86 -12.75 -3.48
C SER A 89 14.33 -12.86 -3.88
N GLY A 90 15.14 -13.48 -3.02
CA GLY A 90 16.59 -13.52 -3.19
C GLY A 90 17.20 -12.12 -3.27
N LYS A 91 17.80 -11.78 -4.41
CA LYS A 91 18.39 -10.45 -4.68
C LYS A 91 17.42 -9.48 -5.34
N ASN A 92 16.28 -9.97 -5.80
CA ASN A 92 15.31 -9.18 -6.53
C ASN A 92 14.30 -8.54 -5.58
N SER A 93 13.81 -7.37 -5.93
CA SER A 93 12.86 -6.63 -5.10
C SER A 93 11.92 -5.79 -5.95
N ILE A 94 10.66 -5.71 -5.54
CA ILE A 94 9.67 -4.77 -6.07
C ILE A 94 9.16 -3.92 -4.92
N ALA A 95 9.03 -2.62 -5.15
CA ALA A 95 8.34 -1.73 -4.22
C ALA A 95 7.45 -0.77 -4.99
N PHE A 96 6.30 -0.46 -4.41
CA PHE A 96 5.32 0.45 -4.98
C PHE A 96 4.84 1.41 -3.92
N LYS A 97 4.65 2.66 -4.31
CA LYS A 97 3.98 3.68 -3.52
C LYS A 97 3.04 4.48 -4.41
N SER A 98 1.80 4.64 -3.96
CA SER A 98 0.83 5.55 -4.55
C SER A 98 0.38 6.56 -3.50
N VAL A 99 0.37 7.83 -3.87
CA VAL A 99 -0.17 8.92 -3.04
C VAL A 99 -1.18 9.68 -3.88
N ARG A 100 -2.43 9.75 -3.43
CA ARG A 100 -3.45 10.63 -4.02
C ARG A 100 -3.24 12.06 -3.51
N GLY A 101 -2.97 12.97 -4.43
CA GLY A 101 -2.77 14.41 -4.15
C GLY A 101 -4.02 15.26 -4.45
N GLU A 102 -3.83 16.58 -4.45
CA GLU A 102 -4.89 17.54 -4.78
C GLU A 102 -5.53 17.24 -6.14
N LYS A 103 -6.86 17.42 -6.21
CA LYS A 103 -7.70 17.23 -7.41
C LYS A 103 -7.78 15.80 -7.94
N GLY A 104 -7.42 14.80 -7.12
CA GLY A 104 -7.56 13.39 -7.47
C GLY A 104 -6.44 12.84 -8.35
N SER A 105 -5.35 13.57 -8.53
CA SER A 105 -4.15 13.07 -9.21
C SER A 105 -3.39 12.07 -8.33
N TYR A 106 -2.86 11.00 -8.92
CA TYR A 106 -2.01 10.05 -8.21
C TYR A 106 -0.55 10.29 -8.56
N GLN A 107 0.30 10.38 -7.55
CA GLN A 107 1.75 10.24 -7.70
C GLN A 107 2.13 8.81 -7.37
N GLN A 108 2.59 8.08 -8.39
CA GLN A 108 2.94 6.68 -8.28
C GLN A 108 4.44 6.52 -8.48
N THR A 109 5.05 5.65 -7.69
CA THR A 109 6.45 5.28 -7.83
C THR A 109 6.55 3.77 -7.79
N LEU A 110 7.14 3.20 -8.83
CA LEU A 110 7.47 1.78 -8.92
C LEU A 110 8.99 1.63 -8.92
N LEU A 111 9.48 0.76 -8.05
CA LEU A 111 10.88 0.36 -8.01
C LEU A 111 10.99 -1.10 -8.38
N ILE A 112 11.88 -1.41 -9.33
CA ILE A 112 12.29 -2.77 -9.68
C ILE A 112 13.78 -2.88 -9.39
N ASN A 113 14.16 -3.84 -8.56
CA ASN A 113 15.54 -4.04 -8.11
C ASN A 113 16.19 -2.75 -7.58
N LYS A 114 15.42 -1.98 -6.80
CA LYS A 114 15.80 -0.69 -6.19
C LYS A 114 16.04 0.44 -7.18
N GLN A 115 15.67 0.27 -8.45
CA GLN A 115 15.70 1.31 -9.47
C GLN A 115 14.29 1.82 -9.72
N THR A 116 14.12 3.14 -9.71
CA THR A 116 12.87 3.75 -10.15
C THR A 116 12.66 3.44 -11.62
N VAL A 117 11.46 2.97 -11.97
CA VAL A 117 11.05 2.75 -13.35
C VAL A 117 9.88 3.66 -13.70
N GLU A 118 9.90 4.17 -14.92
CA GLU A 118 8.78 4.93 -15.46
C GLU A 118 7.76 3.95 -16.04
N GLY A 119 6.51 4.09 -15.60
CA GLY A 119 5.45 3.18 -15.99
C GLY A 119 4.07 3.71 -15.64
N THR A 120 3.05 3.01 -16.12
CA THR A 120 1.65 3.29 -15.78
C THR A 120 1.16 2.25 -14.79
N CYS A 121 0.59 2.69 -13.68
CA CYS A 121 0.00 1.80 -12.68
C CYS A 121 -1.49 2.09 -12.49
N VAL A 122 -2.29 1.03 -12.45
CA VAL A 122 -3.70 1.07 -12.10
C VAL A 122 -3.87 0.40 -10.74
N VAL A 123 -4.67 1.02 -9.87
CA VAL A 123 -5.08 0.47 -8.58
C VAL A 123 -6.59 0.26 -8.62
N SER A 124 -7.03 -0.96 -8.36
CA SER A 124 -8.45 -1.30 -8.18
C SER A 124 -8.70 -1.79 -6.75
N LYS A 125 -9.92 -1.58 -6.26
CA LYS A 125 -10.42 -2.05 -4.97
C LYS A 125 -11.68 -2.87 -5.21
N GLU A 126 -11.80 -4.00 -4.52
CA GLU A 126 -13.04 -4.78 -4.43
C GLU A 126 -13.73 -4.57 -3.07
#